data_AF-A0A7X9FKX3-F1
#
_entry.id   AF-A0A7X9FKX3-F1
#
_cell.length_a   1.000
_cell.length_b   1.000
_cell.length_c   1.000
_cell.angle_alpha   90.00
_cell.angle_beta   90.00
_cell.angle_gamma   90.00
#
_symmetry.space_group_name_H-M   'P 1'
#
loop_
_entity.id
_entity.type
_entity.pdbx_description
1 polymer ?
#
loop_
_entity_poly.entity_id
_entity_poly.type
_entity_poly.pdbx_seq_one_letter_code
_entity_poly.pdbx_strand_id
1 'polypeptide(L)' 'MPIALRLNCIKPSATLAMSAKAKEMRASGRRVLDLSAGEPDFPTPSHIKEAAKAAIDA' A
#
# COMPACT_ATOMS: atom_id res chain seq x y z
N MET A 1 0.86 -27.26 -4.64
CA MET A 1 1.77 -27.22 -3.48
C MET A 1 0.95 -26.95 -2.23
N PRO A 2 0.99 -27.79 -1.19
CA PRO A 2 0.29 -27.53 0.05
C PRO A 2 0.95 -26.38 0.82
N ILE A 3 0.15 -25.46 1.34
CA ILE A 3 0.59 -24.32 2.15
C ILE A 3 0.75 -24.73 3.63
N ALA A 4 1.53 -23.99 4.41
CA ALA A 4 1.78 -24.33 5.81
C ALA A 4 0.53 -24.15 6.69
N LEU A 5 0.20 -25.16 7.53
CA LEU A 5 -1.02 -25.20 8.35
C LEU A 5 -1.24 -23.96 9.24
N ARG A 6 -0.16 -23.36 9.75
CA ARG A 6 -0.21 -22.13 10.58
C ARG A 6 -0.87 -20.92 9.90
N LEU A 7 -0.97 -20.91 8.57
CA LEU A 7 -1.63 -19.83 7.84
C LEU A 7 -3.15 -19.82 8.10
N ASN A 8 -3.76 -20.96 8.45
CA ASN A 8 -5.21 -21.04 8.75
C ASN A 8 -5.62 -20.18 9.95
N CYS A 9 -4.67 -19.81 10.82
CA CYS A 9 -4.90 -18.99 12.00
C CYS A 9 -4.90 -17.47 11.68
N ILE A 10 -4.39 -17.09 10.51
CA ILE A 10 -4.23 -15.67 10.14
C ILE A 10 -5.55 -15.18 9.56
N LYS A 11 -6.18 -14.24 10.27
CA LYS A 11 -7.38 -13.58 9.78
C LYS A 11 -7.04 -12.65 8.61
N PRO A 12 -7.93 -12.54 7.60
CA PRO A 12 -7.79 -11.52 6.56
C PRO A 12 -7.67 -10.11 7.15
N SER A 13 -6.87 -9.27 6.51
CA SER A 13 -6.64 -7.89 6.95
C SER A 13 -7.85 -7.00 6.63
N ALA A 14 -8.44 -6.43 7.68
CA ALA A 14 -9.53 -5.47 7.54
C ALA A 14 -9.07 -4.14 6.88
N THR A 15 -7.84 -3.71 7.16
CA THR A 15 -7.27 -2.48 6.55
C THR A 15 -7.07 -2.65 5.06
N LEU A 16 -6.55 -3.80 4.63
CA LEU A 16 -6.38 -4.11 3.20
C LEU A 16 -7.73 -4.21 2.47
N ALA A 17 -8.73 -4.82 3.10
CA ALA A 17 -10.08 -4.89 2.54
C ALA A 17 -10.70 -3.50 2.36
N MET A 18 -10.53 -2.61 3.34
CA MET A 18 -11.02 -1.22 3.25
C MET A 18 -10.34 -0.44 2.12
N SER A 19 -9.00 -0.48 2.02
CA SER A 19 -8.26 0.22 0.96
C SER A 19 -8.63 -0.32 -0.44
N ALA A 20 -8.81 -1.63 -0.58
CA ALA A 20 -9.27 -2.25 -1.82
C ALA A 20 -10.68 -1.74 -2.22
N LYS A 21 -11.60 -1.65 -1.25
CA LYS A 21 -12.95 -1.14 -1.50
C LYS A 21 -12.95 0.34 -1.89
N ALA A 22 -12.15 1.16 -1.22
CA ALA A 22 -11.99 2.58 -1.56
C ALA A 22 -11.45 2.75 -2.99
N LYS A 23 -10.47 1.94 -3.40
CA LYS A 23 -9.92 1.94 -4.76
C LYS A 23 -10.97 1.55 -5.81
N GLU A 24 -11.76 0.50 -5.56
CA GLU A 24 -12.86 0.08 -6.45
C GLU A 24 -13.93 1.17 -6.60
N MET A 25 -14.32 1.82 -5.50
CA MET A 25 -15.30 2.90 -5.52
C MET A 25 -14.81 4.13 -6.31
N ARG A 26 -13.52 4.46 -6.22
CA ARG A 26 -12.91 5.50 -7.07
C ARG A 26 -12.90 5.11 -8.54
N ALA A 27 -12.54 3.87 -8.85
CA ALA A 27 -12.50 3.36 -10.22
C ALA A 27 -13.88 3.31 -10.89
N SER A 28 -14.95 3.14 -10.10
CA SER A 28 -16.35 3.24 -10.58
C SER A 28 -16.86 4.69 -10.69
N GLY A 29 -15.98 5.69 -10.60
CA GLY A 29 -16.33 7.10 -10.79
C GLY A 29 -16.94 7.79 -9.56
N ARG A 30 -16.95 7.13 -8.40
CA ARG A 30 -17.46 7.75 -7.15
C ARG A 30 -16.38 8.63 -6.54
N ARG A 31 -16.78 9.80 -6.04
CA ARG A 31 -15.90 10.64 -5.21
C ARG A 31 -15.75 9.98 -3.84
N VAL A 32 -14.53 9.53 -3.52
CA VAL A 32 -14.20 8.88 -2.25
C VAL A 32 -13.11 9.68 -1.54
N LEU A 33 -13.43 10.13 -0.31
CA LEU A 33 -12.44 10.66 0.63
C LEU A 33 -11.94 9.48 1.46
N ASP A 34 -10.69 9.10 1.25
CA ASP A 34 -10.07 7.96 1.92
C ASP A 34 -9.17 8.47 3.02
N LEU A 35 -9.57 8.18 4.25
CA LEU A 35 -8.83 8.53 5.46
C LEU A 35 -8.17 7.28 6.08
N SER A 36 -8.04 6.20 5.30
CA SER A 36 -7.44 4.95 5.76
C SER A 36 -5.93 4.86 5.51
N ALA A 37 -5.36 5.77 4.71
CA ALA A 37 -3.93 5.83 4.46
C ALA A 37 -3.17 6.24 5.73
N GLY A 38 -2.21 5.42 6.15
CA GLY A 38 -1.31 5.70 7.27
C GLY A 38 0.03 6.31 6.85
N GLU A 39 0.19 6.59 5.55
CA GLU A 39 1.41 7.18 4.97
C GLU A 39 1.14 8.60 4.46
N PRO A 40 2.17 9.46 4.40
CA PRO A 40 2.00 10.80 3.86
C PRO A 40 1.70 10.79 2.36
N ASP A 41 1.02 11.83 1.89
CA ASP A 41 0.60 12.02 0.49
C ASP A 41 1.70 12.65 -0.40
N PHE A 42 2.80 13.09 0.19
CA PHE A 42 3.92 13.69 -0.53
C PHE A 42 4.94 12.63 -0.99
N PRO A 43 5.56 12.83 -2.16
CA PRO A 43 6.64 11.95 -2.60
C PRO A 43 7.86 12.09 -1.70
N THR A 44 8.70 11.05 -1.66
CA THR A 44 10.01 11.13 -1.00
C THR A 44 10.83 12.31 -1.54
N PRO A 45 11.48 13.11 -0.66
CA PRO A 45 12.32 14.25 -1.06
C PRO A 45 13.42 13.90 -2.07
N SER A 46 13.73 14.85 -2.97
CA SER A 46 14.68 14.63 -4.07
C SER A 46 16.08 14.24 -3.59
N HIS A 47 16.59 14.88 -2.54
CA HIS A 47 17.94 14.57 -2.03
C HIS A 47 18.08 13.11 -1.56
N ILE A 48 17.01 12.51 -1.04
CA ILE A 48 16.98 11.09 -0.64
C ILE A 48 16.98 10.19 -1.87
N LYS A 49 16.18 10.54 -2.89
CA LYS A 49 16.12 9.79 -4.16
C LYS A 49 17.47 9.80 -4.88
N GLU A 50 18.15 10.94 -4.93
CA GLU A 50 19.46 11.05 -5.58
C GLU A 50 20.54 10.28 -4.82
N ALA A 51 20.54 10.31 -3.48
CA ALA A 51 21.43 9.49 -2.68
C ALA A 51 21.22 7.98 -2.92
N ALA A 52 19.97 7.53 -3.04
CA ALA A 52 19.65 6.13 -3.34
C ALA A 52 20.14 5.71 -4.74
N LYS A 53 20.00 6.57 -5.76
CA LYS A 53 20.54 6.31 -7.10
C LYS A 53 22.06 6.21 -7.10
N ALA A 54 22.74 7.17 -6.46
CA ALA A 54 24.19 7.16 -6.38
C ALA A 54 24.75 5.87 -5.75
N ALA A 55 24.04 5.29 -4.78
CA ALA A 55 24.41 4.00 -4.18
C ALA A 55 24.18 2.80 -5.09
N ILE A 56 23.22 2.86 -6.02
CA ILE A 56 22.96 1.81 -7.03
C ILE A 56 24.00 1.87 -8.16
N ASP A 57 24.41 3.08 -8.55
CA ASP A 57 25.34 3.32 -9.66
C ASP A 57 26.82 3.10 -9.30
N ALA A 58 27.13 2.89 -8.01
CA ALA A 58 28.47 2.64 -7.47
C ALA A 58 28.89 1.16 -7.57
#